data_AF-A0A8C9G149-F1
#
_entry.id   AF-A0A8C9G149-F1
#
_cell.length_a   1.000
_cell.length_b   1.000
_cell.length_c   1.000
_cell.angle_alpha   90.00
_cell.angle_beta   90.00
_cell.angle_gamma   90.00
#
_symmetry.space_group_name_H-M   'P 1'
#
loop_
_entity.id
_entity.type
_entity.pdbx_description
1 polymer ?
#
loop_
_entity_poly.entity_id
_entity_poly.type
_entity_poly.pdbx_seq_one_letter_code
_entity_poly.pdbx_strand_id
1 'polypeptide(L)'
;QDLEQLYDIWLKSQKPEKGDDTAAQANKENGKQIHMPTDYAEVTVDFHCWMCGKNCNSEKQWQGHISSEKHKEKVFHTEDDQNCWQYRFPTGCFSICDRYMAGTCTEGNNCKFAHGNAELHEWEERRQVLRMKLSKARKDHLIAPSDNDFGKYSFLFKGLD
;
A
#
# COMPACT_ATOMS: atom_id res chain seq x y z
N GLN A 1 -32.47 14.08 -22.39
CA GLN A 1 -31.96 14.80 -23.59
C GLN A 1 -31.35 16.16 -23.26
N ASP A 2 -31.53 16.72 -22.06
CA ASP A 2 -31.05 18.07 -21.72
C ASP A 2 -29.61 18.12 -21.14
N LEU A 3 -29.18 17.02 -20.50
CA LEU A 3 -27.87 16.93 -19.85
C LEU A 3 -26.70 16.80 -20.84
N GLU A 4 -26.96 16.13 -21.97
CA GLU A 4 -25.98 15.87 -23.03
C GLU A 4 -25.69 17.13 -23.84
N GLN A 5 -26.71 17.99 -24.04
CA GLN A 5 -26.54 19.30 -24.66
C GLN A 5 -25.75 20.26 -23.78
N LEU A 6 -25.97 20.25 -22.45
CA LEU A 6 -25.17 21.04 -21.53
C LEU A 6 -23.69 20.61 -21.52
N TYR A 7 -23.44 19.30 -21.61
CA TYR A 7 -22.08 18.77 -21.71
C TYR A 7 -21.39 19.17 -23.02
N ASP A 8 -22.10 19.10 -24.16
CA ASP A 8 -21.57 19.52 -25.46
C ASP A 8 -21.31 21.03 -25.55
N ILE A 9 -22.14 21.86 -24.93
CA ILE A 9 -21.95 23.33 -24.87
C ILE A 9 -20.71 23.67 -24.03
N TRP A 10 -20.54 22.99 -22.89
CA TRP A 10 -19.39 23.17 -22.03
C TRP A 10 -18.08 22.70 -22.70
N LEU A 11 -18.11 21.56 -23.40
CA LEU A 11 -16.96 21.01 -24.12
C LEU A 11 -16.55 21.89 -25.32
N LYS A 12 -17.51 22.49 -26.01
CA LYS A 12 -17.26 23.46 -27.10
C LYS A 12 -16.66 24.77 -26.59
N SER A 13 -16.99 25.17 -25.36
CA SER A 13 -16.49 26.41 -24.75
C SER A 13 -15.02 26.34 -24.31
N GLN A 14 -14.40 25.15 -24.33
CA GLN A 14 -13.02 24.92 -23.87
C GLN A 14 -12.00 24.65 -24.99
N LYS A 15 -12.39 24.61 -26.27
CA LYS A 15 -11.40 24.42 -27.34
C LYS A 15 -10.73 25.74 -27.72
N PRO A 16 -9.40 25.88 -27.56
CA PRO A 16 -8.66 27.03 -28.07
C PRO A 16 -8.35 26.76 -29.55
N GLU A 17 -9.03 27.47 -30.45
CA GLU A 17 -8.63 27.52 -31.85
C GLU A 17 -7.33 28.35 -31.94
N LYS A 18 -6.23 27.71 -32.34
CA LYS A 18 -5.01 28.42 -32.73
C LYS A 18 -5.26 29.11 -34.07
N GLY A 19 -5.27 30.44 -34.09
CA GLY A 19 -5.28 31.26 -35.29
C GLY A 19 -4.55 32.59 -35.04
N ASP A 20 -3.57 32.87 -35.89
CA ASP A 20 -2.54 33.90 -35.81
C ASP A 20 -3.06 35.36 -35.85
N ASP A 21 -2.32 36.23 -35.14
CA ASP A 21 -2.06 37.67 -35.34
C ASP A 21 -3.09 38.58 -36.06
N THR A 22 -3.67 39.54 -35.33
CA THR A 22 -3.25 40.98 -35.33
C THR A 22 -4.32 41.93 -34.70
N ALA A 23 -3.80 42.91 -33.96
CA ALA A 23 -4.32 44.27 -33.70
C ALA A 23 -5.37 44.55 -32.58
N ALA A 24 -4.82 45.24 -31.56
CA ALA A 24 -5.34 46.45 -30.88
C ALA A 24 -6.43 46.37 -29.77
N GLN A 25 -5.92 46.55 -28.54
CA GLN A 25 -6.41 47.40 -27.44
C GLN A 25 -7.81 47.14 -26.85
N ALA A 26 -7.86 46.65 -25.60
CA ALA A 26 -8.09 47.49 -24.41
C ALA A 26 -8.27 46.65 -23.12
N ASN A 27 -7.59 47.14 -22.09
CA ASN A 27 -7.59 46.79 -20.66
C ASN A 27 -8.95 46.38 -20.04
N LYS A 28 -9.00 45.23 -19.34
CA LYS A 28 -9.44 45.12 -17.93
C LYS A 28 -9.28 43.69 -17.37
N GLU A 29 -8.40 43.58 -16.37
CA GLU A 29 -8.41 42.61 -15.27
C GLU A 29 -9.84 42.17 -14.87
N ASN A 30 -10.16 40.94 -14.48
CA ASN A 30 -9.41 40.02 -13.64
C ASN A 30 -10.00 38.62 -13.79
N GLY A 31 -9.14 37.65 -14.08
CA GLY A 31 -9.49 36.24 -14.14
C GLY A 31 -8.28 35.43 -14.57
N LYS A 32 -7.09 35.80 -14.08
CA LYS A 32 -5.88 35.03 -14.35
C LYS A 32 -6.09 33.70 -13.65
N GLN A 33 -6.27 32.64 -14.44
CA GLN A 33 -6.19 31.26 -13.98
C GLN A 33 -5.03 31.18 -12.99
N ILE A 34 -5.35 30.96 -11.72
CA ILE A 34 -4.36 30.85 -10.66
C ILE A 34 -3.67 29.52 -10.93
N HIS A 35 -2.56 29.60 -11.65
CA HIS A 35 -1.67 28.47 -11.85
C HIS A 35 -1.00 28.21 -10.51
N MET A 36 -1.39 27.12 -9.86
CA MET A 36 -0.80 26.78 -8.58
C MET A 36 0.64 26.34 -8.82
N PRO A 37 1.57 26.56 -7.87
CA PRO A 37 2.94 26.05 -7.98
C PRO A 37 3.00 24.53 -8.25
N THR A 38 1.93 23.81 -7.90
CA THR A 38 1.77 22.37 -8.11
C THR A 38 1.39 21.97 -9.53
N ASP A 39 0.88 22.87 -10.37
CA ASP A 39 0.50 22.54 -11.76
C ASP A 39 1.74 22.37 -12.67
N TYR A 40 2.90 22.88 -12.25
CA TYR A 40 4.22 22.60 -12.85
C TYR A 40 4.92 21.39 -12.23
N ALA A 41 4.48 20.95 -11.04
CA ALA A 41 5.01 19.73 -10.47
C ALA A 41 4.38 18.59 -11.25
N GLU A 42 5.14 17.97 -12.15
CA GLU A 42 4.84 16.61 -12.57
C GLU A 42 4.44 15.84 -11.31
N VAL A 43 3.24 15.26 -11.27
CA VAL A 43 2.86 14.40 -10.15
C VAL A 43 3.93 13.33 -10.13
N THR A 44 4.93 13.47 -9.25
CA THR A 44 5.98 12.48 -9.11
C THR A 44 5.25 11.29 -8.56
N VAL A 45 4.87 10.40 -9.48
CA VAL A 45 4.17 9.14 -9.24
C VAL A 45 4.93 8.31 -8.17
N ASP A 46 6.19 8.68 -7.96
CA ASP A 46 7.19 8.13 -7.07
C ASP A 46 6.88 8.26 -5.57
N PHE A 47 6.04 9.20 -5.11
CA PHE A 47 5.81 9.46 -3.67
C PHE A 47 4.36 9.33 -3.20
N HIS A 48 3.64 8.38 -3.79
CA HIS A 48 2.26 8.08 -3.42
C HIS A 48 2.12 6.67 -2.84
N CYS A 49 1.56 6.57 -1.63
CA CYS A 49 1.23 5.30 -1.00
C CYS A 49 -0.28 5.06 -1.08
N TRP A 50 -0.70 4.20 -2.01
CA TRP A 50 -2.11 3.84 -2.20
C TRP A 50 -2.71 3.10 -0.99
N MET A 51 -1.91 2.32 -0.24
CA MET A 51 -2.39 1.63 0.97
C MET A 51 -2.71 2.57 2.13
N CYS A 52 -2.03 3.72 2.17
CA CYS A 52 -2.23 4.74 3.20
C CYS A 52 -3.03 5.94 2.71
N GLY A 53 -3.27 6.06 1.39
CA GLY A 53 -3.84 7.26 0.76
C GLY A 53 -2.99 8.52 1.02
N LYS A 54 -1.66 8.37 1.12
CA LYS A 54 -0.74 9.48 1.46
C LYS A 54 0.12 9.85 0.27
N ASN A 55 0.23 11.16 0.02
CA ASN A 55 1.18 11.74 -0.92
C ASN A 55 2.26 12.47 -0.11
N CYS A 56 3.51 12.08 -0.30
CA CYS A 56 4.67 12.76 0.25
C CYS A 56 5.21 13.75 -0.78
N ASN A 57 5.64 14.94 -0.34
CA ASN A 57 6.13 15.99 -1.25
C ASN A 57 7.66 16.05 -1.35
N SER A 58 8.35 15.10 -0.73
CA SER A 58 9.81 14.95 -0.81
C SER A 58 10.24 13.52 -0.56
N GLU A 59 11.36 13.12 -1.16
CA GLU A 59 12.02 11.82 -0.95
C GLU A 59 12.24 11.54 0.54
N LYS A 60 12.71 12.53 1.31
CA LYS A 60 12.94 12.37 2.75
C LYS A 60 11.66 12.04 3.52
N GLN A 61 10.54 12.68 3.18
CA GLN A 61 9.25 12.35 3.77
C GLN A 61 8.74 10.98 3.31
N TRP A 62 8.98 10.62 2.05
CA TRP A 62 8.60 9.33 1.50
C TRP A 62 9.35 8.18 2.18
N GLN A 63 10.68 8.27 2.28
CA GLN A 63 11.51 7.30 2.99
C GLN A 63 11.06 7.14 4.44
N GLY A 64 10.80 8.25 5.15
CA GLY A 64 10.27 8.20 6.51
C GLY A 64 8.86 7.61 6.60
N HIS A 65 8.05 7.74 5.56
CA HIS A 65 6.72 7.13 5.50
C HIS A 65 6.82 5.61 5.34
N ILE A 66 7.55 5.12 4.34
CA ILE A 66 7.65 3.68 4.03
C ILE A 66 8.46 2.90 5.08
N SER A 67 9.36 3.56 5.80
CA SER A 67 10.10 2.97 6.93
C SER A 67 9.32 2.98 8.25
N SER A 68 8.13 3.59 8.29
CA SER A 68 7.37 3.72 9.55
C SER A 68 6.65 2.43 9.94
N GLU A 69 6.64 2.11 11.24
CA GLU A 69 5.95 0.92 11.76
C GLU A 69 4.45 0.89 11.40
N LYS A 70 3.78 2.05 11.36
CA LYS A 70 2.38 2.15 10.96
C LYS A 70 2.15 1.76 9.49
N HIS A 71 3.10 2.06 8.60
CA HIS A 71 3.03 1.63 7.21
C HIS A 71 3.25 0.12 7.12
N LYS A 72 4.30 -0.40 7.77
CA LYS A 72 4.64 -1.83 7.78
C LYS A 72 3.49 -2.68 8.31
N GLU A 73 2.84 -2.24 9.38
CA GLU A 73 1.67 -2.93 9.91
C GLU A 73 0.55 -3.05 8.86
N LYS A 74 0.24 -1.96 8.13
CA LYS A 74 -0.76 -1.97 7.05
C LYS A 74 -0.37 -2.86 5.87
N VAL A 75 0.91 -3.02 5.55
CA VAL A 75 1.37 -3.91 4.47
C VAL A 75 1.00 -5.37 4.73
N PHE A 76 1.11 -5.79 6.00
CA PHE A 76 0.85 -7.17 6.42
C PHE A 76 -0.53 -7.38 7.03
N HIS A 77 -1.27 -6.30 7.28
CA HIS A 77 -2.58 -6.32 7.91
C HIS A 77 -3.58 -5.54 7.04
N THR A 78 -4.25 -6.25 6.12
CA THR A 78 -5.44 -5.74 5.43
C THR A 78 -6.69 -6.19 6.18
N GLU A 79 -7.77 -5.40 6.12
CA GLU A 79 -9.03 -5.68 6.81
C GLU A 79 -9.63 -7.02 6.33
N ASP A 80 -9.46 -7.35 5.06
CA ASP A 80 -9.87 -8.62 4.46
C ASP A 80 -9.16 -9.86 5.06
N ASP A 81 -7.99 -9.67 5.70
CA ASP A 81 -7.24 -10.79 6.27
C ASP A 81 -7.80 -11.26 7.62
N GLN A 82 -8.60 -10.43 8.32
CA GLN A 82 -9.05 -10.77 9.67
C GLN A 82 -10.04 -11.93 9.68
N ASN A 83 -10.74 -12.17 8.57
CA ASN A 83 -11.83 -13.13 8.50
C ASN A 83 -11.49 -14.43 7.75
N CYS A 84 -10.27 -14.56 7.21
CA CYS A 84 -9.88 -15.72 6.40
C CYS A 84 -9.02 -16.76 7.13
N TRP A 85 -8.43 -16.43 8.28
CA TRP A 85 -7.59 -17.35 9.07
C TRP A 85 -8.35 -17.85 10.30
N GLN A 86 -8.46 -19.17 10.45
CA GLN A 86 -9.21 -19.81 11.53
C GLN A 86 -8.31 -20.18 12.72
N TYR A 87 -7.00 -20.33 12.49
CA TYR A 87 -6.02 -20.66 13.50
C TYR A 87 -5.23 -19.43 13.95
N ARG A 88 -4.57 -19.56 15.10
CA ARG A 88 -3.75 -18.48 15.67
C ARG A 88 -2.58 -18.15 14.75
N PHE A 89 -2.00 -16.98 14.95
CA PHE A 89 -0.83 -16.55 14.19
C PHE A 89 0.40 -17.42 14.53
N PRO A 90 1.24 -17.79 13.54
CA PRO A 90 2.49 -18.49 13.79
C PRO A 90 3.37 -17.71 14.77
N THR A 91 3.99 -18.40 15.72
CA THR A 91 4.84 -17.77 16.77
C THR A 91 6.31 -18.12 16.65
N GLY A 92 6.68 -19.01 15.70
CA GLY A 92 8.08 -19.27 15.41
C GLY A 92 8.32 -20.39 14.41
N CYS A 93 7.96 -21.62 14.77
CA CYS A 93 8.36 -22.83 14.04
C CYS A 93 7.20 -23.41 13.21
N PHE A 94 7.46 -23.65 11.93
CA PHE A 94 6.55 -24.34 11.01
C PHE A 94 6.72 -25.86 11.15
N SER A 95 6.36 -26.37 12.33
CA SER A 95 6.39 -27.81 12.63
C SER A 95 5.32 -28.13 13.67
N ILE A 96 4.88 -29.39 13.71
CA ILE A 96 3.87 -29.85 14.67
C ILE A 96 4.46 -29.91 16.09
N CYS A 97 3.64 -29.56 17.08
CA CYS A 97 3.95 -29.67 18.49
C CYS A 97 3.74 -31.11 18.97
N ASP A 98 4.80 -31.88 19.18
CA ASP A 98 4.71 -33.26 19.68
C ASP A 98 3.98 -33.34 21.04
N ARG A 99 4.21 -32.35 21.91
CA ARG A 99 3.49 -32.27 23.21
C ARG A 99 2.00 -32.06 23.03
N TYR A 100 1.58 -31.31 22.03
CA TYR A 100 0.15 -31.12 21.74
C TYR A 100 -0.46 -32.40 21.19
N MET A 101 0.24 -33.09 20.28
CA MET A 101 -0.16 -34.40 19.78
C MET A 101 -0.27 -35.45 20.90
N ALA A 102 0.55 -35.32 21.94
CA ALA A 102 0.47 -36.14 23.16
C ALA A 102 -0.52 -35.63 24.22
N GLY A 103 -1.22 -34.52 23.99
CA GLY A 103 -2.18 -33.93 24.93
C GLY A 103 -1.55 -33.26 26.18
N THR A 104 -0.25 -32.98 26.16
CA THR A 104 0.52 -32.44 27.30
C THR A 104 1.06 -31.03 27.08
N CYS A 105 0.70 -30.37 25.97
CA CYS A 105 1.12 -28.99 25.73
C CYS A 105 0.42 -28.02 26.68
N THR A 106 1.20 -27.30 27.50
CA THR A 106 0.72 -26.28 28.43
C THR A 106 0.91 -24.85 27.92
N GLU A 107 1.53 -24.67 26.75
CA GLU A 107 1.87 -23.35 26.19
C GLU A 107 0.69 -22.65 25.50
N GLY A 108 -0.37 -23.39 25.17
CA GLY A 108 -1.58 -22.85 24.54
C GLY A 108 -1.26 -22.03 23.29
N ASN A 109 -1.80 -20.80 23.22
CA ASN A 109 -1.59 -19.93 22.07
C ASN A 109 -0.16 -19.42 21.91
N ASN A 110 0.64 -19.46 22.98
CA ASN A 110 2.04 -19.04 22.95
C ASN A 110 2.98 -20.16 22.47
N CYS A 111 2.47 -21.36 22.19
CA CYS A 111 3.32 -22.47 21.75
C CYS A 111 4.00 -22.13 20.43
N LYS A 112 5.32 -22.32 20.34
CA LYS A 112 6.10 -22.01 19.13
C LYS A 112 5.82 -22.92 17.92
N PHE A 113 5.11 -24.01 18.13
CA PHE A 113 4.82 -25.07 17.15
C PHE A 113 3.32 -25.16 16.89
N ALA A 114 2.92 -25.71 15.75
CA ALA A 114 1.52 -25.91 15.38
C ALA A 114 0.86 -27.06 16.16
N HIS A 115 -0.36 -26.84 16.60
CA HIS A 115 -1.26 -27.72 17.32
C HIS A 115 -2.15 -28.52 16.34
N GLY A 116 -1.50 -29.20 15.40
CA GLY A 116 -2.14 -30.07 14.42
C GLY A 116 -1.84 -29.67 12.97
N ASN A 117 -2.09 -30.61 12.05
CA ASN A 117 -1.78 -30.44 10.64
C ASN A 117 -2.56 -29.31 9.97
N ALA A 118 -3.82 -29.11 10.34
CA ALA A 118 -4.64 -28.04 9.79
C ALA A 118 -4.09 -26.66 10.17
N GLU A 119 -3.65 -26.48 11.44
CA GLU A 119 -3.01 -25.25 11.87
C GLU A 119 -1.68 -25.02 11.14
N LEU A 120 -0.85 -26.06 11.00
CA LEU A 120 0.42 -25.95 10.28
C LEU A 120 0.22 -25.57 8.81
N HIS A 121 -0.75 -26.18 8.14
CA HIS A 121 -1.08 -25.86 6.75
C HIS A 121 -1.51 -24.40 6.61
N GLU A 122 -2.42 -23.93 7.47
CA GLU A 122 -2.87 -22.54 7.44
C GLU A 122 -1.70 -21.57 7.72
N TRP A 123 -0.80 -21.93 8.63
CA TRP A 123 0.41 -21.14 8.89
C TRP A 123 1.26 -21.00 7.62
N GLU A 124 1.49 -22.09 6.90
CA GLU A 124 2.26 -22.11 5.65
C GLU A 124 1.61 -21.28 4.55
N GLU A 125 0.29 -21.41 4.36
CA GLU A 125 -0.48 -20.60 3.42
C GLU A 125 -0.38 -19.11 3.78
N ARG A 126 -0.56 -18.78 5.06
CA ARG A 126 -0.43 -17.41 5.56
C ARG A 126 0.96 -16.85 5.34
N ARG A 127 2.02 -17.66 5.55
CA ARG A 127 3.41 -17.27 5.23
C ARG A 127 3.55 -16.96 3.74
N GLN A 128 2.97 -17.77 2.86
CA GLN A 128 3.05 -17.56 1.42
C GLN A 128 2.34 -16.27 1.00
N VAL A 129 1.14 -16.01 1.53
CA VAL A 129 0.41 -14.76 1.27
C VAL A 129 1.22 -13.54 1.72
N LEU A 130 1.78 -13.57 2.93
CA LEU A 130 2.59 -12.47 3.45
C LEU A 130 3.87 -12.24 2.63
N ARG A 131 4.48 -13.29 2.08
CA ARG A 131 5.61 -13.18 1.14
C ARG A 131 5.20 -12.51 -0.17
N MET A 132 4.05 -12.88 -0.72
CA MET A 132 3.53 -12.24 -1.93
C MET A 132 3.23 -10.75 -1.69
N LYS A 133 2.64 -10.40 -0.54
CA LYS A 133 2.41 -9.01 -0.14
C LYS A 133 3.73 -8.23 -0.03
N LEU A 134 4.75 -8.79 0.62
CA LEU A 134 6.07 -8.17 0.71
C LEU A 134 6.71 -7.97 -0.67
N SER A 135 6.66 -8.98 -1.54
CA SER A 135 7.20 -8.90 -2.90
C SER A 135 6.52 -7.79 -3.71
N LYS A 136 5.18 -7.70 -3.62
CA LYS A 136 4.42 -6.62 -4.25
C LYS A 136 4.80 -5.25 -3.69
N ALA A 137 4.87 -5.11 -2.37
CA ALA A 137 5.23 -3.84 -1.73
C ALA A 137 6.66 -3.39 -2.12
N ARG A 138 7.61 -4.32 -2.25
CA ARG A 138 8.96 -4.04 -2.78
C ARG A 138 8.93 -3.59 -4.24
N LYS A 139 8.16 -4.26 -5.10
CA LYS A 139 8.00 -3.90 -6.52
C LYS A 139 7.39 -2.51 -6.70
N ASP A 140 6.46 -2.16 -5.81
CA ASP A 140 5.78 -0.85 -5.82
C ASP A 140 6.59 0.24 -5.08
N HIS A 141 7.83 -0.04 -4.66
CA HIS A 141 8.68 0.87 -3.88
C HIS A 141 8.06 1.38 -2.57
N LEU A 142 7.17 0.58 -1.98
CA LEU A 142 6.48 0.86 -0.70
C LEU A 142 7.26 0.33 0.52
N ILE A 143 8.36 -0.38 0.30
CA ILE A 143 9.28 -0.84 1.34
C ILE A 143 10.68 -0.38 0.95
N ALA A 144 11.42 0.18 1.90
CA ALA A 144 12.79 0.60 1.64
C ALA A 144 13.67 -0.63 1.31
N PRO A 145 14.59 -0.55 0.33
CA PRO A 145 15.35 -1.72 -0.14
C PRO A 145 16.18 -2.43 0.95
N SER A 146 16.64 -1.68 1.96
CA SER A 146 17.43 -2.19 3.09
C SER A 146 16.58 -2.63 4.28
N ASP A 147 15.26 -2.43 4.23
CA ASP A 147 14.38 -2.72 5.36
C ASP A 147 13.98 -4.21 5.36
N ASN A 148 14.44 -4.90 6.39
CA ASN A 148 14.12 -6.29 6.67
C ASN A 148 13.56 -6.47 8.09
N ASP A 149 13.28 -5.37 8.79
CA ASP A 149 12.65 -5.42 10.10
C ASP A 149 11.14 -5.13 9.98
N PHE A 150 10.37 -6.21 10.04
CA PHE A 150 8.91 -6.20 10.01
C PHE A 150 8.31 -6.60 11.36
N GLY A 151 9.06 -6.40 12.45
CA GLY A 151 8.63 -6.72 13.81
C GLY A 151 8.22 -8.19 13.97
N LYS A 152 6.95 -8.42 14.36
CA LYS A 152 6.41 -9.78 14.55
C LYS A 152 6.36 -10.60 13.27
N TYR A 153 6.46 -10.00 12.08
CA TYR A 153 6.44 -10.73 10.80
C TYR A 153 7.85 -11.13 10.33
N SER A 154 8.92 -10.55 10.90
CA SER A 154 10.30 -10.75 10.45
C SER A 154 10.70 -12.23 10.38
N PHE A 155 10.26 -13.05 11.34
CA PHE A 155 10.61 -14.47 11.37
C PHE A 155 10.03 -15.27 10.20
N LEU A 156 8.93 -14.81 9.58
CA LEU A 156 8.32 -15.47 8.42
C LEU A 156 9.23 -15.44 7.19
N PHE A 157 10.16 -14.48 7.16
CA PHE A 157 11.07 -14.22 6.06
C PHE A 157 12.51 -14.63 6.35
N LYS A 158 12.84 -15.10 7.56
CA LYS A 158 14.18 -15.61 7.90
C LYS A 158 14.46 -16.95 7.21
N GLY A 159 15.68 -17.12 6.69
CA GLY A 159 16.12 -18.36 6.00
C GLY A 159 15.84 -18.39 4.51
N LEU A 160 15.86 -17.23 3.84
CA LEU A 160 15.63 -17.05 2.40
C LEU A 160 16.83 -16.44 1.67
N ASP A 161 18.02 -16.66 2.22
CA ASP A 161 19.30 -16.35 1.57
C ASP A 161 19.78 -17.58 0.78
#